data_AF-A0A0B6Z0I6-F1
#
_entry.id   AF-A0A0B6Z0I6-F1
#
_cell.length_a   1.000
_cell.length_b   1.000
_cell.length_c   1.000
_cell.angle_alpha   90.00
_cell.angle_beta   90.00
_cell.angle_gamma   90.00
#
_symmetry.space_group_name_H-M   'P 1'
#
loop_
_entity.id
_entity.type
_entity.pdbx_description
1 polymer ?
#
loop_
_entity_poly.entity_id
_entity_poly.type
_entity_poly.pdbx_seq_one_letter_code
_entity_poly.pdbx_strand_id
1 'polypeptide(L)'
;FISSVASLSSGLHGLANPAFIGLCITYTLMVSGQLNWIVRISTEVEMSMNAVERVLEYTDMDTEPSVSSNDGPVSVPESWPSTGKIEFQSVSLSYAQDQDPVLHNASFIIQGGEKIGICGRSG
;
A
#
# COMPACT_ATOMS: atom_id res chain seq x y z
N PHE A 1 27.99 1.52 -34.23
CA PHE A 1 29.43 1.83 -34.31
C PHE A 1 30.25 0.60 -34.70
N ILE A 2 30.34 -0.46 -33.86
CA ILE A 2 31.10 -1.67 -34.19
C ILE A 2 30.54 -2.41 -35.43
N SER A 3 29.22 -2.60 -35.48
CA SER A 3 28.54 -3.17 -36.67
C SER A 3 28.75 -2.30 -37.92
N SER A 4 28.67 -0.98 -37.78
CA SER A 4 28.86 0.00 -38.85
C SER A 4 30.27 -0.06 -39.47
N VAL A 5 31.30 -0.18 -38.63
CA VAL A 5 32.71 -0.29 -39.06
C VAL A 5 32.99 -1.67 -39.66
N ALA A 6 32.45 -2.74 -39.08
CA ALA A 6 32.58 -4.10 -39.62
C ALA A 6 31.90 -4.25 -40.99
N SER A 7 30.71 -3.67 -41.17
CA SER A 7 30.00 -3.66 -42.45
C SER A 7 30.70 -2.82 -43.52
N LEU A 8 31.28 -1.67 -43.15
CA LEU A 8 32.08 -0.84 -44.06
C LEU A 8 33.36 -1.55 -44.52
N SER A 9 34.08 -2.19 -43.58
CA SER A 9 35.29 -2.97 -43.89
C SER A 9 34.98 -4.17 -44.79
N SER A 10 33.85 -4.84 -44.57
CA SER A 10 33.42 -6.01 -45.37
C SER A 10 33.00 -5.62 -46.79
N GLY A 11 32.41 -4.44 -46.95
CA GLY A 11 32.05 -3.87 -48.26
C GLY A 11 33.26 -3.46 -49.09
N LEU A 12 34.28 -2.84 -48.47
CA LEU A 12 35.55 -2.46 -49.11
C LEU A 12 36.36 -3.67 -49.61
N HIS A 13 36.28 -4.81 -48.92
CA HIS A 13 36.95 -6.05 -49.31
C HIS A 13 36.11 -6.94 -50.24
N GLY A 14 34.91 -6.50 -50.66
CA GLY A 14 34.03 -7.25 -51.57
C GLY A 14 33.42 -8.52 -50.97
N LEU A 15 33.43 -8.66 -49.64
CA LEU A 15 33.02 -9.88 -48.92
C LEU A 15 31.52 -9.95 -48.62
N ALA A 16 30.78 -8.85 -48.77
CA ALA A 16 29.36 -8.78 -48.41
C ALA A 16 28.55 -7.91 -49.39
N ASN A 17 27.28 -8.28 -49.62
CA ASN A 17 26.38 -7.53 -50.49
C ASN A 17 26.06 -6.14 -49.89
N PRO A 18 26.30 -5.04 -50.63
CA PRO A 18 26.01 -3.69 -50.17
C PRO A 18 24.58 -3.46 -49.66
N ALA A 19 23.59 -4.20 -50.19
CA ALA A 19 22.20 -4.12 -49.75
C ALA A 19 22.01 -4.57 -48.29
N PHE A 20 22.70 -5.64 -47.85
CA PHE A 20 22.65 -6.10 -46.46
C PHE A 20 23.38 -5.14 -45.52
N ILE A 21 24.48 -4.52 -45.97
CA ILE A 21 25.21 -3.51 -45.21
C ILE A 21 24.33 -2.30 -44.90
N GLY A 22 23.58 -1.79 -45.88
CA GLY A 22 22.63 -0.68 -45.68
C GLY A 22 21.51 -1.02 -44.70
N LEU A 23 20.97 -2.24 -44.76
CA LEU A 23 20.00 -2.74 -43.78
C LEU A 23 20.60 -2.82 -42.36
N CYS A 24 21.79 -3.39 -42.20
CA CYS A 24 22.46 -3.50 -40.89
C CYS A 24 22.72 -2.13 -40.24
N ILE A 25 23.16 -1.14 -41.03
CA ILE A 25 23.38 0.23 -40.54
C ILE A 25 22.05 0.86 -40.10
N THR A 26 21.00 0.72 -40.92
CA THR A 26 19.67 1.25 -40.61
C THR A 26 19.14 0.64 -39.30
N TYR A 27 19.22 -0.68 -39.14
CA TYR A 27 18.82 -1.34 -37.90
C TYR A 27 19.68 -0.93 -36.69
N THR A 28 21.00 -0.80 -36.85
CA THR A 28 21.89 -0.37 -35.77
C THR A 28 21.55 1.04 -35.27
N LEU A 29 21.16 1.94 -36.18
CA LEU A 29 20.71 3.28 -35.84
C LEU A 29 19.37 3.26 -35.10
N MET A 30 18.41 2.44 -35.54
CA MET A 30 17.10 2.32 -34.90
C MET A 30 17.18 1.73 -33.49
N VAL A 31 18.00 0.69 -33.30
CA VAL A 31 18.14 -0.01 -32.01
C VAL A 31 18.57 0.94 -30.89
N SER A 32 19.47 1.89 -31.17
CA SER A 32 19.94 2.84 -30.16
C SER A 32 18.81 3.72 -29.61
N GLY A 33 17.91 4.19 -30.49
CA GLY A 33 16.74 4.95 -30.08
C GLY A 33 15.71 4.11 -29.32
N GLN A 34 15.50 2.87 -29.76
CA GLN A 34 14.60 1.93 -29.08
C GLN A 34 15.08 1.60 -27.66
N LEU A 35 16.38 1.39 -27.46
CA LEU A 35 16.94 1.12 -26.13
C LEU A 35 16.74 2.31 -25.18
N ASN A 36 16.97 3.54 -25.64
CA ASN A 36 16.72 4.72 -24.82
C ASN A 36 15.24 4.84 -24.42
N TRP A 37 14.34 4.55 -25.37
CA TRP A 37 12.90 4.55 -25.13
C TRP A 37 12.45 3.45 -24.16
N ILE A 38 13.03 2.25 -24.27
CA ILE A 38 12.77 1.13 -23.35
C ILE A 38 13.17 1.52 -21.91
N VAL A 39 14.33 2.13 -21.73
CA VAL A 39 14.78 2.60 -20.41
C VAL A 39 13.75 3.57 -19.82
N ARG A 40 13.29 4.54 -20.62
CA ARG A 40 12.27 5.50 -20.19
C ARG A 40 10.97 4.83 -19.76
N ILE A 41 10.48 3.87 -20.54
CA ILE A 41 9.25 3.12 -20.21
C ILE A 41 9.43 2.29 -18.95
N SER A 42 10.58 1.64 -18.80
CA SER A 42 10.87 0.85 -17.61
C SER A 42 10.73 1.69 -16.34
N THR A 43 11.29 2.91 -16.35
CA THR A 43 11.15 3.85 -15.23
C THR A 43 9.71 4.31 -15.01
N GLU A 44 8.93 4.52 -16.06
CA GLU A 44 7.52 4.91 -15.95
C GLU A 44 6.65 3.80 -15.33
N VAL A 45 6.92 2.54 -15.70
CA VAL A 45 6.26 1.37 -15.12
C VAL A 45 6.63 1.21 -13.65
N GLU A 46 7.91 1.33 -13.31
CA GLU A 46 8.39 1.26 -11.92
C GLU A 46 7.75 2.36 -11.06
N MET A 47 7.70 3.59 -11.58
CA MET A 47 7.01 4.70 -10.90
C MET A 47 5.53 4.39 -10.67
N SER A 48 4.86 3.75 -11.63
CA SER A 48 3.45 3.37 -11.49
C SER A 48 3.24 2.24 -10.49
N MET A 49 4.20 1.31 -10.37
CA MET A 49 4.12 0.19 -9.42
C MET A 49 4.19 0.65 -7.96
N ASN A 50 4.86 1.77 -7.66
CA ASN A 50 4.84 2.35 -6.30
C ASN A 50 3.41 2.62 -5.80
N ALA A 51 2.48 2.98 -6.69
CA ALA A 51 1.08 3.19 -6.29
C ALA A 51 0.39 1.86 -5.94
N VAL A 52 0.71 0.79 -6.67
CA VAL A 52 0.19 -0.56 -6.41
C VAL A 52 0.72 -1.08 -5.08
N GLU A 53 2.01 -0.88 -4.80
CA GLU A 53 2.63 -1.26 -3.53
C GLU A 53 1.93 -0.59 -2.34
N ARG A 54 1.68 0.72 -2.41
CA ARG A 54 0.95 1.44 -1.36
C ARG A 54 -0.47 0.93 -1.13
N VAL A 55 -1.17 0.57 -2.20
CA VAL A 55 -2.53 -0.01 -2.08
C VAL A 55 -2.47 -1.37 -1.40
N LEU A 56 -1.50 -2.20 -1.77
CA LEU A 56 -1.29 -3.50 -1.15
C LEU A 56 -0.90 -3.39 0.33
N GLU A 57 -0.05 -2.42 0.68
CA GLU A 57 0.34 -2.16 2.06
C GLU A 57 -0.89 -1.84 2.94
N TYR A 58 -1.86 -1.07 2.43
CA TYR A 58 -3.10 -0.81 3.16
C TYR A 58 -4.02 -2.02 3.29
N THR A 59 -3.92 -3.01 2.39
CA THR A 59 -4.72 -4.24 2.52
C THR A 59 -4.13 -5.21 3.53
N ASP A 60 -2.82 -5.18 3.74
CA ASP A 60 -2.11 -6.09 4.65
C ASP A 60 -1.87 -5.50 6.04
N MET A 61 -2.18 -4.21 6.26
CA MET A 61 -2.03 -3.55 7.56
C MET A 61 -2.94 -4.18 8.63
N ASP A 62 -2.45 -4.24 9.87
CA ASP A 62 -3.22 -4.65 11.03
C ASP A 62 -4.48 -3.78 11.16
N THR A 63 -5.65 -4.43 11.05
CA THR A 63 -6.94 -3.76 11.19
C THR A 63 -7.42 -3.84 12.62
N GLU A 64 -8.30 -2.91 12.99
CA GLU A 64 -9.04 -3.04 14.24
C GLU A 64 -9.78 -4.39 14.26
N PRO A 65 -9.86 -5.06 15.43
CA PRO A 65 -10.55 -6.33 15.54
C PRO A 65 -11.94 -6.22 14.92
N SER A 66 -12.23 -7.10 13.94
CA SER A 66 -13.56 -7.11 13.36
C SER A 66 -14.58 -7.42 14.46
N VAL A 67 -15.78 -6.83 14.36
CA VAL A 67 -16.92 -7.13 15.25
C VAL A 67 -17.23 -8.64 15.29
N SER A 68 -16.70 -9.39 14.31
CA SER A 68 -16.75 -10.84 14.13
C SER A 68 -15.36 -11.48 14.28
N SER A 69 -14.65 -11.22 15.37
CA SER A 69 -13.39 -11.89 15.70
C SER A 69 -13.67 -13.36 16.07
N ASN A 70 -13.41 -14.35 15.20
CA ASN A 70 -13.47 -15.82 15.38
C ASN A 70 -14.66 -16.50 16.12
N ASP A 71 -15.53 -15.76 16.79
CA ASP A 71 -16.73 -16.17 17.55
C ASP A 71 -18.03 -15.70 16.86
N GLY A 72 -17.94 -15.12 15.66
CA GLY A 72 -19.07 -14.55 14.93
C GLY A 72 -19.59 -13.25 15.57
N PRO A 73 -20.61 -12.61 14.97
CA PRO A 73 -21.31 -11.52 15.65
C PRO A 73 -21.88 -12.07 16.96
N VAL A 74 -21.56 -11.43 18.09
CA VAL A 74 -22.24 -11.72 19.35
C VAL A 74 -23.74 -11.60 19.08
N SER A 75 -24.44 -12.74 19.13
CA SER A 75 -25.87 -12.79 18.84
C SER A 75 -26.61 -12.10 19.97
N VAL A 76 -26.86 -10.80 19.78
CA VAL A 76 -27.68 -10.01 20.66
C VAL A 76 -29.14 -10.13 20.21
N PRO A 77 -30.10 -10.23 21.15
CA PRO A 77 -31.53 -10.19 20.80
C PRO A 77 -31.88 -8.92 20.04
N GLU A 78 -32.90 -8.97 19.18
CA GLU A 78 -33.44 -7.76 18.50
C GLU A 78 -33.89 -6.66 19.48
N SER A 79 -34.25 -7.06 20.70
CA SER A 79 -34.65 -6.16 21.78
C SER A 79 -33.47 -5.57 22.56
N TRP A 80 -32.21 -5.85 22.17
CA TRP A 80 -31.04 -5.27 22.81
C TRP A 80 -30.77 -3.84 22.29
N PRO A 81 -30.41 -2.90 23.17
CA PRO A 81 -30.40 -3.02 24.63
C PRO A 81 -31.82 -2.89 25.22
N SER A 82 -32.21 -3.85 26.07
CA SER A 82 -33.53 -3.83 26.73
C SER A 82 -33.61 -2.79 27.85
N THR A 83 -32.46 -2.44 28.44
CA THR A 83 -32.30 -1.38 29.42
C THR A 83 -31.03 -0.60 29.12
N GLY A 84 -31.06 0.72 29.24
CA GLY A 84 -29.90 1.59 29.04
C GLY A 84 -28.90 1.58 30.20
N LYS A 85 -28.78 0.47 30.93
CA LYS A 85 -27.83 0.33 32.05
C LYS A 85 -26.42 0.19 31.47
N ILE A 86 -25.48 1.01 31.94
CA ILE A 86 -24.07 0.97 31.56
C ILE A 86 -23.25 0.70 32.81
N GLU A 87 -22.31 -0.23 32.74
CA GLU A 87 -21.50 -0.63 33.87
C GLU A 87 -20.03 -0.69 33.46
N PHE A 88 -19.21 0.13 34.10
CA PHE A 88 -17.75 0.13 33.99
C PHE A 88 -17.19 -0.65 35.16
N GLN A 89 -16.37 -1.67 34.88
CA GLN A 89 -15.71 -2.49 35.89
C GLN A 89 -14.20 -2.45 35.65
N SER A 90 -13.47 -1.75 36.53
CA SER A 90 -12.01 -1.67 36.51
C SER A 90 -11.41 -1.25 35.14
N VAL A 91 -12.10 -0.37 34.43
CA VAL A 91 -11.74 0.01 33.06
C VAL A 91 -10.51 0.90 33.06
N SER A 92 -9.51 0.55 32.24
CA SER A 92 -8.32 1.36 32.00
C SER A 92 -8.15 1.58 30.50
N LEU A 93 -7.66 2.76 30.10
CA LEU A 93 -7.51 3.16 28.71
C LEU A 93 -6.10 3.70 28.48
N SER A 94 -5.43 3.20 27.44
CA SER A 94 -4.20 3.78 26.91
C SER A 94 -4.34 3.97 25.39
N TYR A 95 -3.72 5.01 24.84
CA TYR A 95 -3.77 5.30 23.39
C TYR A 95 -2.78 4.47 22.58
N ALA A 96 -1.71 4.00 23.20
CA ALA A 96 -0.71 3.15 22.58
C ALA A 96 -0.30 2.05 23.55
N GLN A 97 0.11 0.90 23.02
CA GLN A 97 0.50 -0.25 23.86
C GLN A 97 1.66 0.09 24.81
N ASP A 98 2.57 0.97 24.40
CA ASP A 98 3.75 1.36 25.16
C ASP A 98 3.56 2.62 26.03
N GLN A 99 2.34 3.13 26.16
CA GLN A 99 2.05 4.30 26.98
C GLN A 99 1.36 3.93 28.29
N ASP A 100 1.70 4.67 29.34
CA ASP A 100 0.98 4.62 30.60
C ASP A 100 -0.51 4.95 30.38
N PRO A 101 -1.44 4.23 31.04
CA PRO A 101 -2.86 4.50 30.86
C PRO A 101 -3.21 5.93 31.26
N VAL A 102 -4.15 6.55 30.53
CA VAL A 102 -4.70 7.87 30.86
C VAL A 102 -5.95 7.76 31.73
N LEU A 103 -6.68 6.64 31.61
CA LEU A 103 -7.77 6.26 32.50
C LEU A 103 -7.31 5.07 33.34
N HIS A 104 -7.41 5.19 34.64
CA HIS A 104 -7.00 4.14 35.58
C HIS A 104 -8.19 3.60 36.36
N ASN A 105 -8.46 2.31 36.20
CA ASN A 105 -9.34 1.53 37.06
C ASN A 105 -10.73 2.16 37.33
N ALA A 106 -11.33 2.77 36.31
CA ALA A 106 -12.62 3.43 36.43
C ALA A 106 -13.73 2.39 36.65
N SER A 107 -14.45 2.52 37.76
CA SER A 107 -15.56 1.62 38.13
C SER A 107 -16.78 2.43 38.56
N PHE A 108 -17.86 2.36 37.79
CA PHE A 108 -19.12 3.04 38.10
C PHE A 108 -20.28 2.41 37.31
N ILE A 109 -21.50 2.65 37.79
CA ILE A 109 -22.73 2.13 37.18
C ILE A 109 -23.65 3.30 36.89
N ILE A 110 -24.17 3.34 35.66
CA ILE A 110 -25.21 4.27 35.20
C ILE A 110 -26.48 3.45 34.96
N GLN A 111 -27.57 3.81 35.62
CA GLN A 111 -28.85 3.16 35.45
C GLN A 111 -29.57 3.67 34.20
N GLY A 112 -30.47 2.84 33.67
CA GLY A 112 -31.28 3.23 32.50
C GLY A 112 -32.12 4.47 32.78
N GLY A 113 -32.00 5.47 31.91
CA GLY A 113 -32.75 6.74 32.00
C GLY A 113 -32.08 7.82 32.87
N GLU A 114 -30.91 7.55 33.46
CA GLU A 114 -30.14 8.56 34.19
C GLU A 114 -29.48 9.57 33.26
N LYS A 115 -29.45 10.83 33.69
CA LYS A 115 -28.71 11.91 33.01
C LYS A 115 -27.45 12.21 33.81
N ILE A 116 -26.29 11.92 33.23
CA ILE A 116 -24.99 12.08 33.88
C ILE A 116 -24.24 13.25 33.25
N GLY A 117 -23.62 14.08 34.08
CA GLY A 117 -22.68 15.12 33.67
C GLY A 117 -21.25 14.72 34.03
N ILE A 118 -20.32 14.89 33.10
CA ILE A 118 -18.89 14.67 33.33
C ILE A 118 -18.23 16.04 33.44
N CYS A 119 -17.51 16.29 34.53
CA CYS A 119 -16.78 17.54 34.76
C CYS A 119 -15.33 17.26 35.18
N GLY A 120 -14.42 18.15 34.81
CA GLY A 120 -13.01 18.01 35.09
C GLY A 120 -12.21 19.21 34.58
N ARG A 121 -10.94 19.29 35.00
CA ARG A 121 -9.97 20.22 34.41
C ARG A 121 -9.70 19.79 32.96
N SER A 122 -9.45 20.73 32.06
CA SER A 122 -9.03 20.42 30.69
C SER A 122 -7.76 19.56 30.70
N GLY A 123 -7.84 18.42 30.02
CA GLY A 123 -6.80 17.39 29.89
C GLY A 123 -7.41 16.21 29.15
#